data_AF-A0A7C7HUJ6-F1
#
_entry.id   AF-A0A7C7HUJ6-F1
#
_cell.length_a   1.000
_cell.length_b   1.000
_cell.length_c   1.000
_cell.angle_alpha   90.00
_cell.angle_beta   90.00
_cell.angle_gamma   90.00
#
_symmetry.space_group_name_H-M   'P 1'
#
loop_
_entity.id
_entity.type
_entity.pdbx_description
1 polymer ?
#
loop_
_entity_poly.entity_id
_entity_poly.type
_entity_poly.pdbx_seq_one_letter_code
_entity_poly.pdbx_strand_id
1 'polypeptide(L)'
;MNIHDAELTIIGGINTPARSMERVLDELIDADLATDGQAFSFREAMNNPDLIKRAAAGNTVVAHSAGLLAVTSEMRPAHVEAIAGPEPRSFGRLIVGAVKLSLNHARNSGLSEQGQRHLHLNAEKGLELATHTYGNLRHMKAIGSFSTFEILREMAEAGQSVGSVLMDADEFFPIATIQPRYEEAAFSRTPVPYAIAEGGHDQFLTHPIETSTNSSL
;
A
#
# COMPACT_ATOMS: atom_id res chain seq x y z
N MET A 1 -4.38 16.35 -3.96
CA MET A 1 -5.40 16.38 -5.04
C MET A 1 -6.71 15.96 -4.40
N ASN A 2 -7.80 16.73 -4.56
CA ASN A 2 -9.10 16.36 -4.01
C ASN A 2 -9.65 15.14 -4.78
N ILE A 3 -9.83 14.01 -4.11
CA ILE A 3 -10.25 12.72 -4.69
C ILE A 3 -11.78 12.69 -4.99
N HIS A 4 -12.50 13.78 -4.66
CA HIS A 4 -13.96 13.92 -4.58
C HIS A 4 -14.80 13.52 -5.81
N ASP A 5 -14.21 13.20 -6.97
CA ASP A 5 -14.96 12.81 -8.19
C ASP A 5 -14.36 11.58 -8.92
N ALA A 6 -13.40 10.87 -8.32
CA ALA A 6 -12.72 9.75 -8.98
C ALA A 6 -13.24 8.39 -8.50
N GLU A 7 -13.51 7.48 -9.44
CA GLU A 7 -13.66 6.05 -9.12
C GLU A 7 -12.33 5.52 -8.58
N LEU A 8 -12.38 4.86 -7.43
CA LEU A 8 -11.20 4.42 -6.70
C LEU A 8 -11.00 2.91 -6.84
N THR A 9 -9.80 2.47 -7.20
CA THR A 9 -9.38 1.07 -7.11
C THR A 9 -8.34 0.92 -6.02
N ILE A 10 -8.65 0.16 -4.96
CA ILE A 10 -7.72 -0.09 -3.87
C ILE A 10 -7.16 -1.49 -3.96
N ILE A 11 -5.84 -1.63 -3.89
CA ILE A 11 -5.15 -2.92 -3.86
C ILE A 11 -4.40 -3.05 -2.54
N GLY A 12 -4.81 -4.03 -1.73
CA GLY A 12 -4.24 -4.31 -0.42
C GLY A 12 -2.85 -4.92 -0.48
N GLY A 13 -2.23 -5.00 0.70
CA GLY A 13 -0.90 -5.58 0.89
C GLY A 13 -0.89 -7.10 0.98
N ILE A 14 0.32 -7.66 1.18
CA ILE A 14 0.58 -9.10 1.22
C ILE A 14 -0.15 -9.85 2.35
N ASN A 15 -0.55 -9.13 3.39
CA ASN A 15 -1.21 -9.70 4.56
C ASN A 15 -2.66 -9.22 4.70
N THR A 16 -3.19 -8.51 3.69
CA THR A 16 -4.52 -7.89 3.81
C THR A 16 -5.61 -8.79 3.21
N PRO A 17 -6.63 -9.20 4.00
CA PRO A 17 -7.80 -9.91 3.49
C PRO A 17 -8.67 -8.99 2.62
N ALA A 18 -9.40 -9.59 1.65
CA ALA A 18 -10.29 -8.85 0.75
C ALA A 18 -11.37 -8.04 1.51
N ARG A 19 -12.00 -8.67 2.52
CA ARG A 19 -13.02 -8.04 3.37
C ARG A 19 -12.51 -6.80 4.12
N SER A 20 -11.24 -6.79 4.49
CA SER A 20 -10.63 -5.63 5.15
C SER A 20 -10.50 -4.46 4.16
N MET A 21 -10.21 -4.75 2.89
CA MET A 21 -10.11 -3.73 1.84
C MET A 21 -11.47 -3.16 1.45
N GLU A 22 -12.50 -4.00 1.38
CA GLU A 22 -13.90 -3.56 1.17
C GLU A 22 -14.32 -2.56 2.26
N ARG A 23 -14.05 -2.87 3.52
CA ARG A 23 -14.34 -1.97 4.62
C ARG A 23 -13.60 -0.63 4.54
N VAL A 24 -12.32 -0.64 4.15
CA VAL A 24 -11.54 0.60 3.97
C VAL A 24 -12.16 1.45 2.85
N LEU A 25 -12.60 0.83 1.76
CA LEU A 25 -13.29 1.54 0.68
C LEU A 25 -14.60 2.16 1.18
N ASP A 26 -15.42 1.41 1.93
CA ASP A 26 -16.66 1.92 2.50
C ASP A 26 -16.39 3.13 3.42
N GLU A 27 -15.37 3.05 4.29
CA GLU A 27 -15.00 4.16 5.18
C GLU A 27 -14.51 5.40 4.42
N LEU A 28 -13.85 5.23 3.26
CA LEU A 28 -13.44 6.35 2.40
C LEU A 28 -14.63 6.98 1.66
N ILE A 29 -15.59 6.17 1.22
CA ILE A 29 -16.83 6.66 0.60
C ILE A 29 -17.68 7.41 1.64
N ASP A 30 -17.84 6.85 2.83
CA ASP A 30 -18.58 7.47 3.94
C ASP A 30 -17.96 8.80 4.40
N ALA A 31 -16.64 8.93 4.28
CA ALA A 31 -15.90 10.17 4.56
C ALA A 31 -15.97 11.19 3.40
N ASP A 32 -16.75 10.91 2.34
CA ASP A 32 -16.88 11.73 1.14
C ASP A 32 -15.54 11.92 0.39
N LEU A 33 -14.61 10.97 0.52
CA LEU A 33 -13.30 11.00 -0.12
C LEU A 33 -13.27 10.24 -1.44
N ALA A 34 -14.27 9.42 -1.72
CA ALA A 34 -14.46 8.72 -2.99
C ALA A 34 -15.95 8.57 -3.29
N THR A 35 -16.33 8.59 -4.57
CA THR A 35 -17.74 8.47 -4.98
C THR A 35 -18.17 7.01 -5.15
N ASP A 36 -17.27 6.18 -5.67
CA ASP A 36 -17.45 4.75 -5.91
C ASP A 36 -16.07 4.08 -6.03
N GLY A 37 -16.01 2.75 -5.96
CA GLY A 37 -14.75 2.05 -6.16
C GLY A 37 -14.80 0.53 -6.11
N GLN A 38 -13.62 -0.06 -6.23
CA GLN A 38 -13.38 -1.49 -6.15
C GLN A 38 -12.18 -1.77 -5.24
N ALA A 39 -12.28 -2.81 -4.44
CA ALA A 39 -11.25 -3.20 -3.50
C ALA A 39 -10.78 -4.63 -3.78
N PHE A 40 -9.47 -4.82 -3.82
CA PHE A 40 -8.85 -6.12 -4.10
C PHE A 40 -7.79 -6.46 -3.07
N SER A 41 -7.74 -7.70 -2.62
CA SER A 41 -6.56 -8.21 -1.93
C SER A 41 -5.38 -8.37 -2.89
N PHE A 42 -4.15 -8.35 -2.37
CA PHE A 42 -2.95 -8.66 -3.16
C PHE A 42 -3.08 -9.98 -3.92
N ARG A 43 -3.64 -11.01 -3.27
CA ARG A 43 -3.80 -12.33 -3.89
C ARG A 43 -4.76 -12.30 -5.07
N GLU A 44 -5.88 -11.61 -4.96
CA GLU A 44 -6.85 -11.48 -6.05
C GLU A 44 -6.24 -10.74 -7.22
N ALA A 45 -5.54 -9.64 -6.92
CA ALA A 45 -4.90 -8.81 -7.93
C ALA A 45 -3.83 -9.57 -8.71
N MET A 46 -2.99 -10.34 -8.03
CA MET A 46 -1.97 -11.18 -8.69
C MET A 46 -2.54 -12.37 -9.47
N ASN A 47 -3.74 -12.86 -9.13
CA ASN A 47 -4.37 -13.99 -9.82
C ASN A 47 -5.27 -13.58 -10.98
N ASN A 48 -5.75 -12.33 -10.98
CA ASN A 48 -6.73 -11.84 -11.95
C ASN A 48 -6.26 -10.52 -12.58
N PRO A 49 -5.13 -10.50 -13.30
CA PRO A 49 -4.56 -9.27 -13.84
C PRO A 49 -5.51 -8.53 -14.81
N ASP A 50 -6.35 -9.26 -15.55
CA ASP A 50 -7.36 -8.66 -16.44
C ASP A 50 -8.47 -7.93 -15.67
N LEU A 51 -8.80 -8.40 -14.47
CA LEU A 51 -9.77 -7.73 -13.60
C LEU A 51 -9.20 -6.41 -13.11
N ILE A 52 -7.95 -6.42 -12.64
CA ILE A 52 -7.25 -5.21 -12.20
C ILE A 52 -7.08 -4.23 -13.36
N LYS A 53 -6.73 -4.72 -14.56
CA LYS A 53 -6.62 -3.89 -15.75
C LYS A 53 -7.92 -3.15 -16.07
N ARG A 54 -9.07 -3.82 -15.93
CA ARG A 54 -10.39 -3.18 -16.14
C ARG A 54 -10.72 -2.19 -15.04
N ALA A 55 -10.48 -2.54 -13.78
CA ALA A 55 -10.79 -1.69 -12.64
C ALA A 55 -9.92 -0.42 -12.58
N ALA A 56 -8.64 -0.55 -12.94
CA ALA A 56 -7.67 0.54 -12.91
C ALA A 56 -7.81 1.52 -14.07
N ALA A 57 -8.32 1.09 -15.24
CA ALA A 57 -8.31 1.91 -16.44
C ALA A 57 -9.11 3.22 -16.28
N GLY A 58 -8.40 4.36 -16.33
CA GLY A 58 -9.01 5.68 -16.15
C GLY A 58 -9.36 6.04 -14.70
N ASN A 59 -9.09 5.16 -13.74
CA ASN A 59 -9.43 5.31 -12.34
C ASN A 59 -8.21 5.68 -11.49
N THR A 60 -8.45 6.18 -10.28
CA THR A 60 -7.38 6.37 -9.29
C THR A 60 -7.09 5.03 -8.63
N VAL A 61 -5.82 4.62 -8.62
CA VAL A 61 -5.38 3.38 -7.98
C VAL A 61 -4.60 3.71 -6.72
N VAL A 62 -5.04 3.18 -5.60
CA VAL A 62 -4.30 3.24 -4.32
C VAL A 62 -3.78 1.84 -4.02
N ALA A 63 -2.45 1.70 -3.95
CA ALA A 63 -1.80 0.42 -3.73
C ALA A 63 -1.02 0.43 -2.42
N HIS A 64 -1.40 -0.41 -1.46
CA HIS A 64 -0.76 -0.49 -0.16
C HIS A 64 0.26 -1.63 -0.10
N SER A 65 1.44 -1.39 0.47
CA SER A 65 2.52 -2.37 0.56
C SER A 65 2.75 -3.00 -0.82
N ALA A 66 2.86 -4.33 -0.91
CA ALA A 66 3.10 -5.00 -2.18
C ALA A 66 1.92 -5.01 -3.18
N GLY A 67 0.82 -4.31 -2.91
CA GLY A 67 -0.29 -4.15 -3.86
C GLY A 67 0.14 -3.58 -5.21
N LEU A 68 1.17 -2.71 -5.22
CA LEU A 68 1.63 -2.04 -6.44
C LEU A 68 2.20 -3.01 -7.48
N LEU A 69 2.69 -4.18 -7.05
CA LEU A 69 3.14 -5.26 -7.96
C LEU A 69 2.08 -5.71 -8.95
N ALA A 70 0.80 -5.58 -8.59
CA ALA A 70 -0.29 -5.95 -9.45
C ALA A 70 -0.65 -4.85 -10.47
N VAL A 71 -0.04 -3.67 -10.37
CA VAL A 71 -0.28 -2.53 -11.25
C VAL A 71 0.90 -2.38 -12.21
N THR A 72 0.61 -2.26 -13.50
CA THR A 72 1.64 -2.01 -14.52
C THR A 72 1.26 -0.79 -15.35
N SER A 73 2.24 -0.19 -16.04
CA SER A 73 2.00 0.95 -16.93
C SER A 73 1.00 0.62 -18.06
N GLU A 74 0.86 -0.65 -18.44
CA GLU A 74 -0.11 -1.11 -19.43
C GLU A 74 -1.58 -0.97 -18.98
N MET A 75 -1.85 -0.86 -17.67
CA MET A 75 -3.21 -0.76 -17.13
C MET A 75 -3.82 0.64 -17.30
N ARG A 76 -2.99 1.66 -17.52
CA ARG A 76 -3.40 3.06 -17.76
C ARG A 76 -4.36 3.65 -16.71
N PRO A 77 -4.00 3.60 -15.42
CA PRO A 77 -4.70 4.38 -14.41
C PRO A 77 -4.60 5.88 -14.67
N ALA A 78 -5.59 6.63 -14.20
CA ALA A 78 -5.55 8.09 -14.23
C ALA A 78 -4.51 8.62 -13.22
N HIS A 79 -4.43 7.97 -12.06
CA HIS A 79 -3.48 8.26 -11.01
C HIS A 79 -3.09 6.99 -10.25
N VAL A 80 -1.85 6.88 -9.79
CA VAL A 80 -1.37 5.79 -8.91
C VAL A 80 -0.74 6.37 -7.65
N GLU A 81 -1.30 6.05 -6.49
CA GLU A 81 -0.72 6.39 -5.19
C GLU A 81 -0.21 5.11 -4.52
N ALA A 82 1.10 5.04 -4.28
CA ALA A 82 1.74 3.93 -3.60
C ALA A 82 1.92 4.22 -2.12
N ILE A 83 1.25 3.48 -1.27
CA ILE A 83 1.30 3.67 0.17
C ILE A 83 2.18 2.59 0.80
N ALA A 84 3.18 3.00 1.59
CA ALA A 84 4.10 2.08 2.24
C ALA A 84 4.71 1.07 1.25
N GLY A 85 5.02 1.52 0.03
CA GLY A 85 5.42 0.64 -1.08
C GLY A 85 6.70 -0.14 -0.78
N PRO A 86 6.83 -1.39 -1.27
CA PRO A 86 7.98 -2.24 -1.00
C PRO A 86 9.25 -1.76 -1.71
N GLU A 87 10.38 -1.96 -1.03
CA GLU A 87 11.71 -1.81 -1.60
C GLU A 87 12.45 -3.15 -1.65
N PRO A 88 13.41 -3.33 -2.58
CA PRO A 88 14.12 -4.58 -2.73
C PRO A 88 14.80 -4.99 -1.43
N ARG A 89 14.46 -6.19 -0.96
CA ARG A 89 14.96 -6.75 0.30
C ARG A 89 15.16 -8.24 0.14
N SER A 90 16.11 -8.80 0.90
CA SER A 90 16.31 -10.24 0.88
C SER A 90 15.04 -10.97 1.32
N PHE A 91 14.68 -12.00 0.57
CA PHE A 91 13.51 -12.85 0.81
C PHE A 91 13.37 -13.30 2.28
N GLY A 92 14.48 -13.70 2.91
CA GLY A 92 14.49 -14.08 4.32
C GLY A 92 14.08 -12.95 5.27
N ARG A 93 14.47 -11.69 4.99
CA ARG A 93 14.05 -10.55 5.80
C ARG A 93 12.56 -10.24 5.62
N LEU A 94 12.02 -10.43 4.42
CA LEU A 94 10.58 -10.28 4.19
C LEU A 94 9.77 -11.35 4.93
N ILE A 95 10.22 -12.60 4.93
CA ILE A 95 9.58 -13.67 5.71
C ILE A 95 9.61 -13.35 7.21
N VAL A 96 10.79 -13.03 7.74
CA VAL A 96 10.94 -12.67 9.16
C VAL A 96 10.06 -11.48 9.51
N GLY A 97 10.01 -10.49 8.64
CA GLY A 97 9.16 -9.34 8.78
C GLY A 97 7.67 -9.69 8.81
N ALA A 98 7.19 -10.48 7.85
CA ALA A 98 5.78 -10.88 7.80
C ALA A 98 5.36 -11.71 9.03
N VAL A 99 6.27 -12.55 9.54
CA VAL A 99 6.09 -13.25 10.81
C VAL A 99 6.02 -12.26 11.97
N LYS A 100 6.92 -11.27 12.03
CA LYS A 100 6.89 -10.22 13.06
C LYS A 100 5.59 -9.40 13.02
N LEU A 101 5.10 -9.02 11.84
CA LEU A 101 3.79 -8.33 11.70
C LEU A 101 2.67 -9.19 12.27
N SER A 102 2.61 -10.46 11.85
CA SER A 102 1.60 -11.40 12.33
C SER A 102 1.63 -11.57 13.86
N LEU A 103 2.82 -11.50 14.47
CA LEU A 103 3.01 -11.59 15.92
C LEU A 103 2.77 -10.26 16.66
N ASN A 104 3.09 -9.12 16.05
CA ASN A 104 3.05 -7.79 16.68
C ASN A 104 1.74 -7.03 16.46
N HIS A 105 0.93 -7.40 15.46
CA HIS A 105 -0.38 -6.78 15.23
C HIS A 105 -1.34 -6.96 16.43
N ALA A 106 -1.14 -8.00 17.23
CA ALA A 106 -1.85 -8.22 18.49
C ALA A 106 -1.36 -7.33 19.65
N ARG A 107 -0.13 -6.79 19.57
CA ARG A 107 0.53 -6.06 20.67
C ARG A 107 0.57 -4.53 20.49
N ASN A 108 0.60 -4.05 19.25
CA ASN A 108 0.86 -2.63 18.94
C ASN A 108 -0.38 -1.85 18.50
N SER A 109 -1.57 -2.44 18.48
CA SER A 109 -2.78 -1.80 17.94
C SER A 109 -3.30 -0.59 18.74
N GLY A 110 -2.61 -0.15 19.81
CA GLY A 110 -2.97 1.04 20.60
C GLY A 110 -4.33 0.96 21.31
N LEU A 111 -5.10 -0.08 21.06
CA LEU A 111 -6.42 -0.33 21.63
C LEU A 111 -6.25 -0.81 23.06
N SER A 112 -7.00 -0.19 23.98
CA SER A 112 -7.15 -0.72 25.33
C SER A 112 -7.54 -2.20 25.28
N GLU A 113 -7.23 -2.97 26.32
CA GLU A 113 -7.59 -4.40 26.40
C GLU A 113 -9.10 -4.64 26.11
N GLN A 114 -9.93 -3.63 26.41
CA GLN A 114 -11.36 -3.60 26.16
C GLN A 114 -11.71 -3.28 24.69
N GLY A 115 -10.93 -2.43 24.02
CA GLY A 115 -10.99 -2.16 22.58
C GLY A 115 -10.49 -3.34 21.73
N GLN A 116 -9.46 -4.06 22.20
CA GLN A 116 -9.00 -5.31 21.59
C GLN A 116 -10.07 -6.42 21.65
N ARG A 117 -10.82 -6.48 22.76
CA ARG A 117 -12.00 -7.37 22.91
C ARG A 117 -13.19 -6.93 22.04
N HIS A 118 -13.46 -5.62 21.91
CA HIS A 118 -14.55 -5.10 21.05
C HIS A 118 -14.27 -5.26 19.56
N LEU A 119 -12.99 -5.26 19.15
CA LEU A 119 -12.59 -5.51 17.76
C LEU A 119 -12.36 -6.99 17.46
N HIS A 120 -12.65 -7.91 18.40
CA HIS A 120 -12.43 -9.35 18.26
C HIS A 120 -11.02 -9.67 17.71
N LEU A 121 -9.98 -9.04 18.27
CA LEU A 121 -8.59 -9.38 17.99
C LEU A 121 -8.24 -10.71 18.67
N ASN A 122 -8.79 -11.81 18.16
CA ASN A 122 -8.52 -13.17 18.61
C ASN A 122 -7.27 -13.74 17.94
N ALA A 123 -6.75 -14.86 18.47
CA ALA A 123 -5.72 -15.69 17.82
C ALA A 123 -6.08 -16.08 16.37
N GLU A 124 -7.38 -16.06 16.03
CA GLU A 124 -7.92 -16.23 14.67
C GLU A 124 -7.41 -15.18 13.68
N LYS A 125 -7.23 -13.91 14.09
CA LYS A 125 -6.70 -12.85 13.21
C LYS A 125 -5.19 -12.94 13.00
N GLY A 126 -4.44 -13.35 14.02
CA GLY A 126 -3.00 -13.65 13.86
C GLY A 126 -2.77 -14.87 12.96
N LEU A 127 -3.62 -15.89 13.08
CA LEU A 127 -3.65 -17.04 12.17
C LEU A 127 -4.08 -16.64 10.77
N GLU A 128 -5.06 -15.76 10.61
CA GLU A 128 -5.50 -15.21 9.33
C GLU A 128 -4.36 -14.45 8.63
N LEU A 129 -3.69 -13.51 9.31
CA LEU A 129 -2.53 -12.79 8.78
C LEU A 129 -1.42 -13.76 8.32
N ALA A 130 -1.08 -14.73 9.16
CA ALA A 130 -0.08 -15.75 8.82
C ALA A 130 -0.53 -16.63 7.63
N THR A 131 -1.82 -16.96 7.54
CA THR A 131 -2.40 -17.73 6.43
C THR A 131 -2.37 -16.95 5.12
N HIS A 132 -2.59 -15.63 5.16
CA HIS A 132 -2.44 -14.75 4.01
C HIS A 132 -0.99 -14.63 3.57
N THR A 133 -0.04 -14.41 4.50
CA THR A 133 1.39 -14.46 4.20
C THR A 133 1.76 -15.79 3.54
N TYR A 134 1.31 -16.91 4.12
CA TYR A 134 1.59 -18.25 3.63
C TYR A 134 1.01 -18.45 2.21
N GLY A 135 -0.26 -18.07 2.00
CA GLY A 135 -0.92 -18.12 0.71
C GLY A 135 -0.23 -17.27 -0.37
N ASN A 136 0.51 -16.24 0.05
CA ASN A 136 1.25 -15.33 -0.82
C ASN A 136 2.75 -15.66 -0.92
N LEU A 137 3.25 -16.72 -0.27
CA LEU A 137 4.68 -17.10 -0.28
C LEU A 137 5.26 -17.24 -1.68
N ARG A 138 4.48 -17.74 -2.64
CA ARG A 138 4.92 -17.89 -4.04
C ARG A 138 5.27 -16.55 -4.72
N HIS A 139 4.74 -15.43 -4.21
CA HIS A 139 5.00 -14.09 -4.74
C HIS A 139 6.15 -13.38 -4.00
N MET A 140 6.62 -13.92 -2.87
CA MET A 140 7.65 -13.28 -2.02
C MET A 140 8.98 -13.07 -2.71
N LYS A 141 9.33 -13.91 -3.70
CA LYS A 141 10.52 -13.67 -4.54
C LYS A 141 10.36 -12.41 -5.37
N ALA A 142 9.20 -12.23 -6.01
CA ALA A 142 8.90 -11.04 -6.80
C ALA A 142 8.88 -9.79 -5.92
N ILE A 143 8.24 -9.88 -4.75
CA ILE A 143 8.22 -8.81 -3.75
C ILE A 143 9.65 -8.42 -3.32
N GLY A 144 10.53 -9.40 -3.07
CA GLY A 144 11.92 -9.14 -2.66
C GLY A 144 12.78 -8.47 -3.72
N SER A 145 12.43 -8.60 -4.99
CA SER A 145 13.13 -7.95 -6.10
C SER A 145 12.45 -6.67 -6.60
N PHE A 146 11.28 -6.33 -6.08
CA PHE A 146 10.49 -5.21 -6.59
C PHE A 146 10.92 -3.89 -5.98
N SER A 147 11.12 -2.89 -6.84
CA SER A 147 11.33 -1.52 -6.43
C SER A 147 10.10 -0.69 -6.79
N THR A 148 9.43 -0.19 -5.74
CA THR A 148 8.33 0.78 -5.90
C THR A 148 8.81 2.00 -6.66
N PHE A 149 10.00 2.50 -6.32
CA PHE A 149 10.60 3.63 -7.01
C PHE A 149 10.71 3.42 -8.53
N GLU A 150 11.32 2.31 -8.97
CA GLU A 150 11.55 2.06 -10.40
C GLU A 150 10.24 2.03 -11.19
N ILE A 151 9.20 1.38 -10.64
CA ILE A 151 7.89 1.25 -11.28
C ILE A 151 7.15 2.59 -11.34
N LEU A 152 7.14 3.36 -10.25
CA LEU A 152 6.50 4.68 -10.26
C LEU A 152 7.20 5.63 -11.22
N ARG A 153 8.53 5.57 -11.34
CA ARG A 153 9.30 6.33 -12.33
C ARG A 153 8.90 5.94 -13.75
N GLU A 154 8.83 4.65 -14.06
CA GLU A 154 8.41 4.17 -15.39
C GLU A 154 6.99 4.61 -15.74
N MET A 155 6.06 4.57 -14.78
CA MET A 155 4.70 5.07 -14.95
C MET A 155 4.68 6.59 -15.20
N ALA A 156 5.47 7.36 -14.44
CA ALA A 156 5.61 8.80 -14.63
C ALA A 156 6.19 9.14 -16.02
N GLU A 157 7.22 8.41 -16.47
CA GLU A 157 7.81 8.56 -17.80
C GLU A 157 6.83 8.22 -18.93
N ALA A 158 5.89 7.31 -18.67
CA ALA A 158 4.77 7.02 -19.58
C ALA A 158 3.65 8.08 -19.54
N GLY A 159 3.81 9.14 -18.74
CA GLY A 159 2.85 10.24 -18.62
C GLY A 159 1.71 9.99 -17.63
N GLN A 160 1.81 8.96 -16.77
CA GLN A 160 0.83 8.72 -15.71
C GLN A 160 1.08 9.65 -14.53
N SER A 161 -0.01 10.11 -13.90
CA SER A 161 0.09 10.78 -12.61
C SER A 161 0.41 9.75 -11.53
N VAL A 162 1.45 9.98 -10.73
CA VAL A 162 1.89 9.05 -9.68
C VAL A 162 2.23 9.79 -8.39
N GLY A 163 2.13 9.08 -7.26
CA GLY A 163 2.50 9.54 -5.93
C GLY A 163 2.96 8.38 -5.05
N SER A 164 3.68 8.72 -3.97
CA SER A 164 4.09 7.78 -2.94
C SER A 164 3.90 8.36 -1.54
N VAL A 165 3.48 7.52 -0.59
CA VAL A 165 3.41 7.87 0.83
C VAL A 165 4.36 6.98 1.62
N LEU A 166 5.36 7.62 2.25
CA LEU A 166 6.33 6.97 3.12
C LEU A 166 5.86 7.05 4.58
N MET A 167 6.03 5.99 5.36
CA MET A 167 5.63 5.96 6.77
C MET A 167 6.82 6.24 7.69
N ASP A 168 6.69 7.20 8.61
CA ASP A 168 7.80 7.67 9.45
C ASP A 168 8.32 6.65 10.47
N ALA A 169 7.46 5.74 10.94
CA ALA A 169 7.78 4.65 11.84
C ALA A 169 7.76 3.28 11.14
N ASP A 170 8.04 3.22 9.83
CA ASP A 170 8.13 1.96 9.10
C ASP A 170 9.34 1.11 9.54
N GLU A 171 9.08 -0.01 10.23
CA GLU A 171 10.12 -0.97 10.61
C GLU A 171 10.63 -1.84 9.44
N PHE A 172 9.86 -1.92 8.35
CA PHE A 172 10.12 -2.70 7.15
C PHE A 172 10.97 -1.93 6.17
N PHE A 173 10.62 -0.67 5.97
CA PHE A 173 11.24 0.25 5.03
C PHE A 173 11.51 1.61 5.71
N PRO A 174 12.48 1.68 6.63
CA PRO A 174 12.71 2.90 7.41
C PRO A 174 12.97 4.10 6.51
N ILE A 175 12.31 5.23 6.78
CA ILE A 175 12.45 6.47 6.00
C ILE A 175 13.90 6.86 5.77
N ALA A 176 14.74 6.81 6.81
CA ALA A 176 16.17 7.13 6.71
C ALA A 176 16.93 6.27 5.68
N THR A 177 16.40 5.10 5.30
CA THR A 177 16.97 4.23 4.27
C THR A 177 16.37 4.46 2.89
N ILE A 178 15.07 4.76 2.81
CA ILE A 178 14.33 4.86 1.53
C ILE A 178 14.30 6.28 0.97
N GLN A 179 14.19 7.31 1.83
CA GLN A 179 14.07 8.70 1.42
C GLN A 179 15.26 9.18 0.58
N PRO A 180 16.54 8.90 0.95
CA PRO A 180 17.67 9.31 0.11
C PRO A 180 17.59 8.71 -1.29
N ARG A 181 17.03 7.51 -1.45
CA ARG A 181 16.84 6.88 -2.77
C ARG A 181 15.74 7.55 -3.58
N TYR A 182 14.65 7.96 -2.94
CA TYR A 182 13.60 8.79 -3.56
C TYR A 182 14.13 10.16 -4.00
N GLU A 183 15.03 10.75 -3.22
CA GLU A 183 15.64 12.04 -3.53
C GLU A 183 16.71 11.90 -4.63
N GLU A 184 17.55 10.86 -4.58
CA GLU A 184 18.52 10.53 -5.65
C GLU A 184 17.81 10.25 -6.98
N ALA A 185 16.72 9.49 -6.92
CA ALA A 185 15.79 9.27 -8.01
C ALA A 185 15.18 10.56 -8.59
N ALA A 186 14.85 11.53 -7.73
CA ALA A 186 14.27 12.81 -8.14
C ALA A 186 15.27 13.73 -8.86
N PHE A 187 16.58 13.45 -8.80
CA PHE A 187 17.57 14.07 -9.71
C PHE A 187 17.54 13.49 -11.12
N SER A 188 16.76 12.43 -11.38
CA SER A 188 16.40 12.01 -12.74
C SER A 188 15.34 12.96 -13.32
N ARG A 189 15.18 12.98 -14.65
CA ARG A 189 14.33 13.95 -15.37
C ARG A 189 12.83 13.89 -15.01
N THR A 190 12.40 12.87 -14.26
CA THR A 190 10.99 12.62 -13.93
C THR A 190 10.87 12.29 -12.44
N PRO A 191 10.83 13.29 -11.55
CA PRO A 191 10.68 13.06 -10.12
C PRO A 191 9.30 12.51 -9.79
N VAL A 192 9.26 11.51 -8.91
CA VAL A 192 8.01 10.97 -8.33
C VAL A 192 7.74 11.75 -7.03
N PRO A 193 6.62 12.48 -6.92
CA PRO A 193 6.29 13.19 -5.69
C PRO A 193 6.04 12.19 -4.57
N TYR A 194 6.50 12.52 -3.36
CA TYR A 194 6.21 11.72 -2.18
C TYR A 194 5.78 12.58 -0.99
N ALA A 195 4.96 11.99 -0.12
CA ALA A 195 4.58 12.54 1.19
C ALA A 195 5.10 11.64 2.31
N ILE A 196 5.23 12.20 3.52
CA ILE A 196 5.55 11.45 4.73
C ILE A 196 4.32 11.48 5.63
N ALA A 197 3.89 10.32 6.10
CA ALA A 197 2.76 10.16 7.00
C ALA A 197 3.19 9.55 8.35
N GLU A 198 2.52 9.95 9.42
CA GLU A 198 2.71 9.37 10.76
C GLU A 198 2.12 7.96 10.83
N GLY A 199 2.95 6.97 11.16
CA GLY A 199 2.51 5.58 11.23
C GLY A 199 3.58 4.53 10.95
N GLY A 200 3.18 3.27 11.06
CA GLY A 200 3.99 2.10 10.70
C GLY A 200 3.46 1.42 9.43
N HIS A 201 4.17 0.39 8.97
CA HIS A 201 3.87 -0.29 7.70
C HIS A 201 2.42 -0.75 7.53
N ASP A 202 1.77 -1.17 8.62
CA ASP A 202 0.38 -1.67 8.63
C ASP A 202 -0.56 -0.78 9.47
N GLN A 203 -0.13 0.44 9.84
CA GLN A 203 -0.91 1.35 10.68
C GLN A 203 -0.67 2.81 10.30
N PHE A 204 -1.73 3.49 9.89
CA PHE A 204 -1.78 4.94 9.84
C PHE A 204 -2.26 5.48 11.19
N LEU A 205 -1.53 6.41 11.80
CA LEU A 205 -1.88 6.91 13.13
C LEU A 205 -2.83 8.12 13.11
N THR A 206 -2.99 8.82 12.00
CA THR A 206 -3.86 10.00 11.95
C THR A 206 -4.40 10.30 10.55
N HIS A 207 -5.73 10.17 10.42
CA HIS A 207 -6.63 10.74 9.40
C HIS A 207 -6.40 10.35 7.91
N PRO A 208 -7.48 10.22 7.13
CA PRO A 208 -7.38 9.94 5.70
C PRO A 208 -6.58 11.07 5.02
N ILE A 209 -5.58 10.64 4.26
CA ILE A 209 -4.62 11.37 3.44
C ILE A 209 -4.96 12.86 3.19
N GLU A 210 -4.44 13.76 4.03
CA GLU A 210 -4.08 15.09 3.55
C GLU A 210 -2.68 14.99 2.91
N THR A 211 -2.65 14.87 1.58
CA THR A 211 -1.41 14.98 0.81
C THR A 211 -0.92 16.43 0.88
N SER A 212 -0.12 16.76 1.90
CA SER A 212 0.68 17.98 1.85
C SER A 212 1.75 17.79 0.78
N THR A 213 1.51 18.33 -0.41
CA THR A 213 2.55 18.52 -1.41
C THR A 213 3.68 19.31 -0.75
N ASN A 214 4.89 18.74 -0.72
CA ASN A 214 6.09 19.52 -0.48
C ASN A 214 6.27 20.48 -1.66
N SER A 215 5.57 21.60 -1.59
CA SER A 215 5.90 22.82 -2.32
C SER A 215 6.96 23.51 -1.47
N SER A 216 8.24 23.29 -1.77
CA SER A 216 9.39 24.22 -1.58
C SER A 216 10.70 23.46 -1.54
N LEU A 217 11.50 23.54 -2.61
CA LEU A 217 12.73 24.37 -2.67
C LEU A 217 13.29 24.36 -4.10
#